data_AF-A0A8X6YGD9-F1
#
_entry.id   AF-A0A8X6YGD9-F1
#
_cell.length_a   1.000
_cell.length_b   1.000
_cell.length_c   1.000
_cell.angle_alpha   90.00
_cell.angle_beta   90.00
_cell.angle_gamma   90.00
#
_symmetry.space_group_name_H-M   'P 1'
#
loop_
_entity.id
_entity.type
_entity.pdbx_description
1 polymer ?
#
loop_
_entity_poly.entity_id
_entity_poly.type
_entity_poly.pdbx_seq_one_letter_code
_entity_poly.pdbx_strand_id
1 'polypeptide(L)' 'MAVYQFCRLILGPKPSLVLLAACIKHHIMKYSEQYPKTVEFRKEKIYVDDYICSVDSGEETRSPYHEAKLILSDHP' A
#
# COMPACT_ATOMS: atom_id res chain seq x y z
N MET A 1 -9.44 -5.47 -36.81
CA MET A 1 -8.46 -5.15 -35.75
C MET A 1 -9.24 -4.54 -34.60
N ALA A 2 -9.19 -5.14 -33.41
CA ALA A 2 -9.88 -4.62 -32.23
C ALA A 2 -8.92 -3.73 -31.43
N VAL A 3 -9.41 -2.57 -30.98
CA VAL A 3 -8.67 -1.65 -30.10
C VAL A 3 -9.36 -1.67 -28.74
N TYR A 4 -8.56 -1.82 -27.68
CA TYR A 4 -9.06 -1.87 -26.30
C TYR A 4 -8.65 -0.61 -25.54
N GLN A 5 -9.50 -0.21 -24.60
CA GLN A 5 -9.26 0.89 -23.68
C GLN A 5 -9.38 0.41 -22.24
N PHE A 6 -8.57 0.99 -21.36
CA PHE A 6 -8.60 0.69 -19.94
C PHE A 6 -9.70 1.51 -19.25
N CYS A 7 -10.56 0.83 -18.49
CA CYS A 7 -11.59 1.48 -17.66
C CYS A 7 -11.14 1.64 -16.20
N ARG A 8 -9.91 1.22 -15.87
CA ARG A 8 -9.32 1.29 -14.53
C ARG A 8 -7.87 1.75 -14.63
N LEU A 9 -7.33 2.18 -13.50
CA LEU A 9 -5.92 2.53 -13.39
C LEU A 9 -5.04 1.32 -13.77
N ILE A 10 -4.15 1.51 -14.72
CA ILE A 10 -3.21 0.49 -15.19
C ILE A 10 -1.92 0.55 -14.41
N LEU A 11 -1.38 -0.59 -14.01
CA LEU A 11 -0.05 -0.67 -13.40
C LEU A 11 1.02 -0.65 -14.50
N GLY A 12 2.12 0.07 -14.31
CA GLY A 12 3.24 0.15 -15.26
C GLY A 12 3.54 1.56 -15.81
N PRO A 13 2.55 2.36 -16.25
CA PRO A 13 2.81 3.73 -16.68
C PRO A 13 3.17 4.66 -15.51
N LYS A 14 4.22 5.48 -15.63
CA LYS A 14 4.65 6.42 -14.58
C LYS A 14 3.51 7.24 -13.90
N PRO A 15 2.50 7.77 -14.63
CA PRO A 15 1.44 8.56 -13.99
C PRO A 15 0.54 7.75 -13.06
N SER A 16 0.29 6.48 -13.38
CA SER A 16 -0.56 5.63 -12.54
C SER A 16 0.11 5.23 -11.24
N LEU A 17 1.43 5.14 -11.24
CA LEU A 17 2.24 4.86 -10.04
C LEU A 17 2.07 5.98 -8.99
N VAL A 18 2.05 7.24 -9.43
CA VAL A 18 1.88 8.39 -8.53
C VAL A 18 0.48 8.42 -7.92
N LEU A 19 -0.55 8.20 -8.74
CA LEU A 19 -1.94 8.17 -8.28
C LEU A 19 -2.18 7.01 -7.31
N LEU A 20 -1.67 5.82 -7.63
CA LEU A 20 -1.78 4.65 -6.77
C LEU A 20 -1.10 4.88 -5.41
N ALA A 21 0.15 5.38 -5.42
CA ALA A 21 0.89 5.66 -4.19
C ALA A 21 0.17 6.70 -3.32
N ALA A 22 -0.39 7.75 -3.92
CA ALA A 22 -1.17 8.75 -3.20
C ALA A 22 -2.45 8.16 -2.57
N CYS A 23 -3.18 7.33 -3.32
CA CYS A 23 -4.38 6.65 -2.83
C CYS A 23 -4.06 5.70 -1.67
N ILE A 24 -3.03 4.86 -1.80
CA ILE A 24 -2.61 3.93 -0.75
C ILE A 24 -2.17 4.70 0.50
N LYS A 25 -1.38 5.78 0.34
CA LYS A 25 -0.96 6.63 1.46
C LYS A 25 -2.15 7.25 2.16
N HIS A 26 -3.11 7.78 1.41
CA HIS A 26 -4.34 8.35 1.97
C HIS A 26 -5.14 7.32 2.77
N HIS A 27 -5.33 6.12 2.23
CA HIS A 27 -6.06 5.04 2.89
C HIS A 27 -5.38 4.60 4.20
N ILE A 28 -4.06 4.41 4.18
CA ILE A 28 -3.29 4.00 5.36
C ILE A 28 -3.34 5.06 6.48
N MET A 29 -3.39 6.36 6.15
CA MET A 29 -3.45 7.42 7.17
C MET A 29 -4.72 7.36 8.03
N LYS A 30 -5.83 6.78 7.56
CA LYS A 30 -7.05 6.56 8.35
C LYS A 30 -6.80 5.68 9.59
N TYR A 31 -5.74 4.87 9.55
CA TYR A 31 -5.40 3.89 10.58
C TYR A 31 -4.28 4.34 11.52
N SER A 32 -3.89 5.62 11.47
CA SER A 32 -2.81 6.16 12.29
C SER A 32 -3.03 6.00 13.80
N GLU A 33 -4.28 6.04 14.26
CA GLU A 33 -4.63 5.88 15.67
C GLU A 33 -4.59 4.41 16.12
N GLN A 34 -4.98 3.47 15.25
CA GLN A 34 -5.06 2.04 15.59
C GLN A 34 -3.71 1.33 15.42
N TYR A 35 -2.95 1.68 14.40
CA TYR A 35 -1.70 1.01 14.03
C TYR A 35 -0.56 2.01 13.78
N PRO A 36 -0.17 2.83 14.78
CA PRO A 36 0.76 3.95 14.58
C PRO A 36 2.13 3.51 14.04
N LYS A 37 2.72 2.44 14.60
CA LYS A 37 4.01 1.89 14.13
C LYS A 37 3.95 1.46 12.68
N THR A 38 2.83 0.86 12.30
CA THR A 38 2.67 0.26 10.98
C THR A 38 2.33 1.30 9.93
N VAL A 39 1.70 2.41 10.31
CA VAL A 39 1.57 3.61 9.47
C VAL A 39 2.90 4.33 9.32
N GLU A 40 3.70 4.43 10.38
CA GLU A 40 5.03 5.06 10.36
C GLU A 40 5.99 4.32 9.42
N PHE A 41 6.12 3.00 9.55
CA PHE A 41 6.92 2.18 8.62
C PHE A 41 6.49 2.33 7.15
N ARG A 42 5.21 2.63 6.91
CA ARG A 42 4.62 2.68 5.56
C ARG A 42 4.70 4.04 4.89
N LYS A 43 4.85 5.13 5.63
CA LYS A 43 5.01 6.47 5.03
C LYS A 43 6.25 6.57 4.15
N GLU A 44 7.28 5.76 4.42
CA GLU A 44 8.58 5.85 3.77
C GLU A 44 8.93 4.64 2.88
N LYS A 45 8.22 3.51 2.99
CA LYS A 45 8.61 2.23 2.37
C LYS A 45 7.67 1.64 1.30
N ILE A 46 6.70 2.42 0.79
CA ILE A 46 5.85 1.96 -0.32
C ILE A 46 6.53 2.33 -1.64
N TYR A 47 7.01 1.32 -2.37
CA TYR A 47 7.53 1.52 -3.72
C TYR A 47 6.43 1.14 -4.73
N VAL A 48 5.67 2.13 -5.17
CA VAL A 48 4.67 1.97 -6.24
C VAL A 48 3.57 0.97 -5.87
N ASP A 49 3.68 -0.29 -6.31
CA ASP A 49 2.79 -1.41 -6.07
C ASP A 49 3.39 -2.45 -5.10
N ASP A 50 4.68 -2.32 -4.79
CA ASP A 50 5.38 -3.22 -3.88
C ASP A 50 5.28 -2.76 -2.42
N TYR A 51 4.77 -3.67 -1.59
CA TYR A 51 4.82 -3.57 -0.14
C TYR A 51 6.12 -4.18 0.37
N ILE A 52 7.11 -3.33 0.70
CA ILE A 52 8.40 -3.76 1.21
C ILE A 52 8.46 -3.50 2.71
N CYS A 53 8.58 -4.59 3.50
CA CYS A 53 8.76 -4.53 4.94
C CYS A 53 10.00 -5.33 5.32
N SER A 54 10.89 -4.70 6.09
CA SER A 54 12.05 -5.33 6.72
C SER A 54 11.98 -5.04 8.21
N VAL A 55 12.17 -6.07 9.02
CA VAL A 55 12.29 -5.99 10.48
C VAL A 55 13.44 -6.88 10.92
N ASP A 56 13.99 -6.61 12.09
CA ASP A 56 15.22 -7.27 12.56
C ASP A 56 14.98 -8.70 13.09
N SER A 57 13.72 -9.07 13.33
CA SER A 57 13.31 -10.41 13.79
C SER A 57 12.10 -10.95 13.02
N GLY A 58 12.12 -12.24 12.67
CA GLY A 58 11.03 -12.92 11.96
C GLY A 58 9.68 -12.92 12.71
N GLU A 59 9.72 -12.87 14.05
CA GLU A 59 8.50 -12.77 14.87
C GLU A 59 7.89 -11.37 14.81
N GLU A 60 8.72 -10.33 14.71
CA GLU A 60 8.28 -8.95 14.54
C GLU A 60 7.71 -8.67 13.14
N THR A 61 7.91 -9.57 12.16
CA THR A 61 7.47 -9.34 10.77
C THR A 61 5.99 -9.68 10.57
N ARG A 62 5.46 -10.60 11.38
CA ARG A 62 4.08 -11.11 11.22
C ARG A 62 3.02 -10.07 11.58
N SER A 63 3.25 -9.27 12.63
CA SER A 63 2.32 -8.21 13.05
C SER A 63 2.11 -7.15 11.97
N PRO A 64 3.16 -6.47 11.47
CA PRO A 64 3.00 -5.41 10.48
C PRO A 64 2.46 -5.92 9.15
N TYR A 65 2.82 -7.15 8.73
CA TYR A 65 2.25 -7.79 7.55
C TYR A 65 0.75 -8.05 7.69
N HIS A 66 0.32 -8.63 8.81
CA HIS A 66 -1.09 -8.95 9.04
C HIS A 66 -1.95 -7.68 9.10
N GLU A 67 -1.47 -6.67 9.83
CA GLU A 67 -2.10 -5.35 9.92
C GLU A 67 -2.13 -4.64 8.56
N ALA A 68 -1.10 -4.79 7.73
CA ALA A 68 -1.09 -4.23 6.38
C ALA A 68 -2.12 -4.88 5.50
N LYS A 69 -2.24 -6.21 5.57
CA LYS A 69 -3.27 -6.96 4.86
C LYS A 69 -4.66 -6.50 5.26
N LEU A 70 -4.93 -6.37 6.56
CA LEU A 70 -6.22 -5.91 7.09
C LEU A 70 -6.57 -4.51 6.57
N ILE A 71 -5.65 -3.55 6.72
CA ILE A 71 -5.85 -2.17 6.26
C ILE A 71 -6.11 -2.12 4.76
N LEU A 72 -5.32 -2.82 3.94
CA LEU A 72 -5.47 -2.77 2.48
C LEU A 72 -6.69 -3.56 1.97
N SER A 73 -7.17 -4.54 2.75
CA SER A 73 -8.41 -5.27 2.45
C SER A 73 -9.67 -4.54 2.91
N ASP A 74 -9.53 -3.51 3.75
CA ASP A 74 -10.65 -2.64 4.10
C ASP A 74 -11.12 -1.88 2.86
N HIS A 75 -12.35 -2.13 2.48
CA HIS A 75 -13.01 -1.40 1.41
C HIS A 75 -13.77 -0.22 2.02
N PRO A 76 -13.70 0.99 1.42
CA PRO A 76 -14.53 2.12 1.83
C PRO A 76 -16.03 1.83 1.69
#